data_AF-A0AAJ1YFU2-F1
#
_entry.id   AF-A0AAJ1YFU2-F1
#
_cell.length_a   1.000
_cell.length_b   1.000
_cell.length_c   1.000
_cell.angle_alpha   90.00
_cell.angle_beta   90.00
_cell.angle_gamma   90.00
#
_symmetry.space_group_name_H-M   'P 1'
#
loop_
_entity.id
_entity.type
_entity.pdbx_description
1 polymer ?
#
loop_
_entity_poly.entity_id
_entity_poly.type
_entity_poly.pdbx_seq_one_letter_code
_entity_poly.pdbx_strand_id
1 'polypeptide(L)'
;MMIKSKHTLTAKYLLINYAWSLVLFTISLLAWYDDSLLNTERGHYYIAVITAGLLLFPFSRFCIEKISLQFSTKKFWTSGFFQDDAGQNGVRALFYLFCFVMAIPFWLGYLLYRGIQKCGIVRPHKVKSMNNA
;
A
#
# COMPACT_ATOMS: atom_id res chain seq x y z
N MET A 1 -13.63 26.51 -1.14
CA MET A 1 -12.37 26.47 -1.90
C MET A 1 -11.97 25.01 -2.12
N MET A 2 -12.28 24.45 -3.28
CA MET A 2 -11.93 23.07 -3.66
C MET A 2 -10.43 23.02 -3.94
N ILE A 3 -9.67 22.31 -3.10
CA ILE A 3 -8.28 21.97 -3.39
C ILE A 3 -8.33 20.94 -4.52
N LYS A 4 -8.31 21.41 -5.77
CA LYS A 4 -8.15 20.56 -6.96
C LYS A 4 -6.69 20.14 -7.03
N SER A 5 -6.26 19.32 -6.08
CA SER A 5 -5.00 18.58 -6.16
C SER A 5 -5.20 17.51 -7.22
N LYS A 6 -4.83 17.83 -8.46
CA LYS A 6 -4.73 16.85 -9.54
C LYS A 6 -3.49 15.99 -9.23
N HIS A 7 -3.58 15.16 -8.19
CA HIS A 7 -2.55 14.18 -7.86
C HIS A 7 -2.64 13.08 -8.93
N THR A 8 -2.01 13.35 -10.07
CA THR A 8 -1.79 12.40 -11.15
C THR A 8 -0.53 11.63 -10.85
N LEU A 9 -0.49 10.36 -11.24
CA LEU A 9 0.70 9.54 -11.13
C LEU A 9 1.76 10.06 -12.11
N THR A 10 2.52 11.08 -11.71
CA THR A 10 3.55 11.70 -12.54
C THR A 10 4.86 10.92 -12.37
N ALA A 11 5.59 10.70 -13.46
CA ALA A 11 6.87 9.98 -13.44
C ALA A 11 7.88 10.56 -12.42
N LYS A 12 7.94 11.88 -12.29
CA LYS A 12 8.78 12.57 -11.29
C LYS A 12 8.43 12.19 -9.85
N TYR A 13 7.14 12.12 -9.52
CA TYR A 13 6.66 11.71 -8.19
C TYR A 13 6.96 10.24 -7.92
N LEU A 14 6.83 9.39 -8.94
CA LEU A 14 7.15 7.97 -8.79
C LEU A 14 8.65 7.78 -8.53
N LEU A 15 9.52 8.45 -9.29
CA LEU A 15 10.98 8.40 -9.11
C LEU A 15 11.43 8.86 -7.72
N ILE A 16 10.90 9.97 -7.20
CA ILE A 16 11.32 10.48 -5.89
C ILE A 16 10.90 9.54 -4.76
N ASN A 17 9.72 8.94 -4.86
CA ASN A 17 9.28 7.94 -3.90
C ASN A 17 10.01 6.61 -4.04
N TYR A 18 10.41 6.27 -5.27
CA TYR A 18 11.27 5.12 -5.51
C TYR A 18 12.65 5.32 -4.88
N ALA A 19 13.21 6.53 -4.93
CA ALA A 19 14.46 6.85 -4.25
C ALA A 19 14.35 6.64 -2.73
N TRP A 20 13.26 7.11 -2.10
CA TRP A 20 12.99 6.83 -0.69
C TRP A 20 12.83 5.33 -0.39
N SER A 21 12.13 4.61 -1.26
CA SER A 21 11.98 3.16 -1.18
C SER A 21 13.35 2.45 -1.21
N LEU A 22 14.23 2.91 -2.09
CA LEU A 22 15.57 2.36 -2.30
C LEU A 22 16.46 2.59 -1.07
N VAL A 23 16.35 3.76 -0.42
CA VAL A 23 17.02 4.04 0.86
C VAL A 23 16.54 3.09 1.97
N LEU A 24 15.23 2.85 2.08
CA LEU A 24 14.71 1.91 3.10
C LEU A 24 15.13 0.47 2.81
N PHE A 25 15.16 0.09 1.54
CA PHE A 25 15.63 -1.22 1.10
C PHE A 25 17.12 -1.44 1.41
N THR A 26 17.98 -0.45 1.15
CA THR A 26 19.42 -0.55 1.46
C THR A 26 19.66 -0.61 2.96
N ILE A 27 18.95 0.19 3.77
CA ILE A 27 19.03 0.09 5.24
C ILE A 27 18.60 -1.31 5.71
N SER A 28 17.51 -1.85 5.15
CA SER A 28 17.00 -3.18 5.53
C SER A 28 17.93 -4.32 5.13
N LEU A 29 18.68 -4.16 4.04
CA LEU A 29 19.74 -5.09 3.63
C LEU A 29 20.95 -5.01 4.56
N LEU A 30 21.39 -3.79 4.91
CA LEU A 30 22.54 -3.58 5.79
C LEU A 30 22.25 -4.06 7.22
N ALA A 31 21.04 -3.85 7.73
CA ALA A 31 20.62 -4.29 9.05
C ALA A 31 20.67 -5.82 9.23
N TRP A 32 20.61 -6.56 8.12
CA TRP A 32 20.63 -8.02 8.10
C TRP A 32 21.78 -8.58 7.26
N TYR A 33 22.82 -7.78 7.04
CA TYR A 33 24.00 -8.18 6.27
C TYR A 33 24.83 -9.16 7.10
N ASP A 34 24.45 -10.44 7.01
CA ASP A 34 25.16 -11.57 7.59
C ASP A 34 25.26 -12.67 6.53
N ASP A 35 26.27 -13.55 6.64
CA ASP A 35 26.53 -14.65 5.69
C ASP A 35 25.32 -15.61 5.59
N SER A 36 24.44 -15.57 6.59
CA SER A 36 23.18 -16.30 6.64
C SER A 36 22.11 -15.77 5.65
N LEU A 37 22.22 -14.54 5.13
CA LEU A 37 21.21 -13.90 4.28
C LEU A 37 21.17 -14.47 2.84
N LEU A 38 22.31 -14.90 2.30
CA LEU A 38 22.39 -15.51 0.96
C LEU A 38 22.41 -17.04 0.99
N ASN A 39 22.79 -17.65 2.12
CA ASN A 39 23.00 -19.10 2.22
C ASN A 39 21.88 -19.85 2.96
N THR A 40 20.96 -19.14 3.60
CA THR A 40 19.82 -19.74 4.31
C THR A 40 18.54 -19.59 3.50
N GLU A 41 17.70 -20.64 3.44
CA GLU A 41 16.39 -20.58 2.78
C GLU A 41 15.53 -19.40 3.27
N ARG A 42 15.61 -19.08 4.57
CA ARG A 42 14.94 -17.93 5.19
C ARG A 42 15.40 -16.57 4.64
N GLY A 43 16.68 -16.46 4.28
CA GLY A 43 17.27 -15.26 3.70
C GLY A 43 16.70 -14.95 2.31
N HIS A 44 16.51 -15.97 1.47
CA HIS A 44 15.86 -15.80 0.16
C HIS A 44 14.42 -15.29 0.28
N TYR A 45 13.64 -15.80 1.25
CA TYR A 45 12.29 -15.29 1.50
C TYR A 45 12.31 -13.83 1.97
N TYR A 46 13.23 -13.47 2.86
CA TYR A 46 13.38 -12.10 3.33
C TYR A 46 13.70 -11.16 2.16
N ILE A 47 14.70 -11.48 1.34
CA ILE A 47 15.07 -10.70 0.13
C ILE A 47 13.89 -10.56 -0.82
N ALA A 48 13.13 -11.63 -1.06
CA ALA A 48 11.96 -11.59 -1.93
C ALA A 48 10.88 -10.64 -1.40
N VAL A 49 10.65 -10.62 -0.08
CA VAL A 49 9.67 -9.75 0.57
C VAL A 49 10.12 -8.28 0.51
N ILE A 50 11.37 -7.96 0.87
CA ILE A 50 11.86 -6.58 0.81
C ILE A 50 11.92 -6.04 -0.62
N THR A 51 12.24 -6.89 -1.61
CA THR A 51 12.24 -6.52 -3.04
C THR A 51 10.82 -6.28 -3.56
N ALA A 52 9.86 -7.10 -3.14
CA ALA A 52 8.45 -6.86 -3.44
C ALA A 52 7.95 -5.57 -2.79
N GLY A 53 8.38 -5.30 -1.54
CA GLY A 53 8.10 -4.06 -0.82
C GLY A 53 8.65 -2.83 -1.55
N LEU A 54 9.89 -2.89 -2.05
CA LEU A 54 10.54 -1.84 -2.83
C LEU A 54 9.68 -1.42 -4.04
N LEU A 55 9.19 -2.41 -4.79
CA LEU A 55 8.37 -2.23 -5.98
C LEU A 55 6.96 -1.70 -5.67
N LEU A 56 6.35 -2.17 -4.58
CA LEU A 56 4.98 -1.79 -4.19
C LEU A 56 4.91 -0.45 -3.45
N PHE A 57 6.00 0.02 -2.86
CA PHE A 57 6.04 1.25 -2.05
C PHE A 57 5.43 2.49 -2.73
N PRO A 58 5.82 2.88 -3.97
CA PRO A 58 5.25 4.07 -4.61
C PRO A 58 3.75 3.94 -4.88
N PHE A 59 3.27 2.73 -5.15
CA PHE A 59 1.86 2.46 -5.40
C PHE A 59 1.04 2.54 -4.11
N SER A 60 1.53 1.90 -3.04
CA SER A 60 0.91 1.96 -1.71
C SER A 60 0.80 3.42 -1.23
N ARG A 61 1.89 4.19 -1.33
CA ARG A 61 1.90 5.61 -0.94
C ARG A 61 0.88 6.43 -1.72
N PHE A 62 0.78 6.22 -3.03
CA PHE A 62 -0.20 6.91 -3.86
C PHE A 62 -1.65 6.57 -3.47
N CYS A 63 -1.94 5.29 -3.20
CA CYS A 63 -3.26 4.85 -2.73
C CYS A 63 -3.61 5.48 -1.38
N ILE A 64 -2.67 5.48 -0.43
CA ILE A 64 -2.85 6.09 0.89
C ILE A 64 -3.08 7.60 0.75
N GLU A 65 -2.34 8.30 -0.11
CA GLU A 65 -2.56 9.73 -0.36
C GLU A 65 -3.93 10.01 -0.98
N LYS A 66 -4.41 9.17 -1.90
CA LYS A 66 -5.75 9.31 -2.49
C LYS A 66 -6.85 9.11 -1.46
N ILE A 67 -6.75 8.03 -0.68
CA ILE A 67 -7.69 7.72 0.40
C ILE A 67 -7.64 8.84 1.44
N SER A 68 -6.44 9.21 1.88
CA SER A 68 -6.23 10.32 2.80
C SER A 68 -6.90 11.57 2.27
N LEU A 69 -6.63 12.04 1.05
CA LEU A 69 -7.25 13.27 0.52
C LEU A 69 -8.78 13.17 0.38
N GLN A 70 -9.32 11.98 0.10
CA GLN A 70 -10.76 11.74 -0.01
C GLN A 70 -11.45 11.78 1.37
N PHE A 71 -10.83 11.19 2.38
CA PHE A 71 -11.39 11.14 3.74
C PHE A 71 -11.02 12.37 4.59
N SER A 72 -9.87 12.99 4.36
CA SER A 72 -9.29 14.10 5.14
C SER A 72 -9.60 15.49 4.57
N THR A 73 -10.78 15.67 3.93
CA THR A 73 -11.17 17.00 3.45
C THR A 73 -11.26 17.98 4.62
N LYS A 74 -10.87 19.24 4.44
CA LYS A 74 -10.91 20.25 5.54
C LYS A 74 -12.28 20.32 6.23
N LYS A 75 -13.37 20.18 5.45
CA LYS A 75 -14.75 20.06 5.94
C LYS A 75 -15.01 18.82 6.82
N PHE A 76 -14.33 17.70 6.58
CA PHE A 76 -14.45 16.49 7.40
C PHE A 76 -13.81 16.70 8.78
N TRP A 77 -12.62 17.32 8.83
CA TRP A 77 -11.94 17.66 10.08
C TRP A 77 -12.63 18.78 10.87
N THR A 78 -13.32 19.70 10.20
CA THR A 78 -14.01 20.82 10.85
C THR A 78 -15.52 20.62 11.04
N SER A 79 -16.08 19.50 10.57
CA SER A 79 -17.48 19.14 10.86
C SER A 79 -17.57 18.63 12.30
N GLY A 80 -18.65 18.94 13.02
CA GLY A 80 -18.82 18.79 14.48
C GLY A 80 -18.56 17.40 15.10
N PHE A 81 -18.22 16.40 14.29
CA PHE A 81 -17.80 15.05 14.71
C PHE A 81 -16.29 14.93 15.02
N PHE A 82 -15.47 15.89 14.56
CA PHE A 82 -14.03 15.95 14.81
C PHE A 82 -13.57 17.33 15.29
N GLN A 83 -14.48 18.22 15.67
CA GLN A 83 -14.16 19.56 16.12
C GLN A 83 -13.52 19.50 17.52
N ASP A 84 -12.50 20.33 17.77
CA ASP A 84 -11.68 20.29 18.98
C ASP A 84 -12.51 20.68 20.21
N ASP A 85 -13.18 19.69 20.81
CA ASP A 85 -13.77 19.76 22.13
C ASP A 85 -13.19 18.62 22.97
N ALA A 86 -12.84 18.90 24.23
CA ALA A 86 -11.90 18.11 25.04
C ALA A 86 -12.33 16.64 25.29
N GLY A 87 -13.58 16.27 24.95
CA GLY A 87 -14.13 14.91 25.06
C GLY A 87 -14.00 14.01 23.81
N GLN A 88 -13.59 14.51 22.63
CA GLN A 88 -13.66 13.75 21.37
C GLN A 88 -12.37 13.01 20.94
N ASN A 89 -11.30 13.04 21.74
CA ASN A 89 -10.06 12.27 21.46
C ASN A 89 -10.33 10.76 21.26
N GLY A 90 -11.32 10.21 21.95
CA GLY A 90 -11.72 8.81 21.81
C GLY A 90 -12.28 8.45 20.44
N VAL A 91 -13.02 9.36 19.79
CA VAL A 91 -13.63 9.12 18.46
C VAL A 91 -12.56 9.10 17.37
N ARG A 92 -11.57 10.02 17.46
CA ARG A 92 -10.39 9.99 16.59
C ARG A 92 -9.60 8.69 16.77
N ALA A 93 -9.37 8.26 18.00
CA ALA A 93 -8.70 6.99 18.28
C ALA A 93 -9.46 5.77 17.73
N LEU A 94 -10.79 5.74 17.87
CA LEU A 94 -11.64 4.67 17.32
C LEU A 94 -11.58 4.62 15.79
N PHE A 95 -11.55 5.78 15.12
CA PHE A 95 -11.40 5.84 13.68
C PHE A 95 -10.04 5.29 13.21
N TYR A 96 -8.94 5.67 13.87
CA TYR A 96 -7.63 5.11 13.56
C TYR A 96 -7.55 3.60 13.83
N LEU A 97 -8.16 3.13 14.93
CA LEU A 97 -8.24 1.72 15.25
C LEU A 97 -9.07 0.95 14.22
N PHE A 98 -10.19 1.51 13.77
CA PHE A 98 -11.00 0.95 12.70
C PHE A 98 -10.21 0.85 11.39
N CYS A 99 -9.51 1.91 11.00
CA CYS A 99 -8.64 1.90 9.82
C CYS A 99 -7.53 0.85 9.95
N PHE A 100 -6.92 0.70 11.12
CA PHE A 100 -5.89 -0.31 11.39
C PHE A 100 -6.44 -1.74 11.28
N VAL A 101 -7.59 -1.99 11.91
CA VAL A 101 -8.26 -3.30 11.87
C VAL A 101 -8.70 -3.65 10.45
N MET A 102 -9.18 -2.67 9.67
CA MET A 102 -9.59 -2.87 8.28
C MET A 102 -8.41 -3.03 7.31
N ALA A 103 -7.22 -2.52 7.63
CA ALA A 103 -6.04 -2.72 6.78
C ALA A 103 -5.63 -4.21 6.70
N ILE A 104 -5.81 -4.97 7.78
CA ILE A 104 -5.47 -6.39 7.87
C ILE A 104 -6.26 -7.26 6.86
N PRO A 105 -7.61 -7.22 6.80
CA PRO A 105 -8.38 -8.00 5.84
C PRO A 105 -8.16 -7.56 4.39
N PHE A 106 -7.94 -6.27 4.13
CA PHE A 106 -7.60 -5.80 2.78
C PHE A 106 -6.27 -6.36 2.30
N TRP A 107 -5.25 -6.32 3.16
CA TRP A 107 -3.94 -6.88 2.85
C TRP A 107 -3.99 -8.41 2.69
N LEU A 108 -4.67 -9.10 3.59
CA LEU A 108 -4.85 -10.55 3.53
C LEU A 108 -5.64 -10.97 2.29
N GLY A 109 -6.73 -10.26 1.95
CA GLY A 109 -7.51 -10.50 0.74
C GLY A 109 -6.68 -10.31 -0.54
N TYR A 110 -5.81 -9.30 -0.57
CA TYR A 110 -4.89 -9.09 -1.69
C TYR A 110 -3.85 -10.21 -1.81
N LEU A 111 -3.28 -10.68 -0.69
CA LEU A 111 -2.35 -11.80 -0.67
C LEU A 111 -3.03 -13.11 -1.11
N LEU A 112 -4.26 -13.36 -0.64
CA LEU A 112 -5.05 -14.51 -1.06
C LEU A 112 -5.37 -14.46 -2.56
N TYR A 113 -5.82 -13.31 -3.08
CA TYR A 113 -6.05 -13.12 -4.51
C TYR A 113 -4.80 -13.43 -5.34
N ARG A 114 -3.64 -12.90 -4.94
CA ARG A 114 -2.35 -13.14 -5.61
C ARG A 114 -1.91 -14.60 -5.48
N GLY A 115 -2.14 -15.22 -4.32
CA GLY A 115 -1.86 -16.63 -4.06
C GLY A 115 -2.70 -17.57 -4.92
N ILE A 116 -4.00 -17.27 -5.06
CA ILE A 116 -4.94 -18.02 -5.91
C ILE A 116 -4.56 -17.90 -7.39
N GLN A 117 -4.15 -16.70 -7.84
CA GLN A 117 -3.64 -16.48 -9.20
C GLN A 117 -2.34 -17.25 -9.46
N LYS A 118 -1.42 -17.31 -8.49
CA LYS A 118 -0.17 -18.08 -8.59
C LYS A 118 -0.39 -19.60 -8.51
N CYS A 119 -1.34 -20.07 -7.71
CA CYS A 119 -1.65 -21.50 -7.59
C CYS A 119 -2.51 -22.06 -8.74
N GLY A 120 -2.90 -21.23 -9.72
CA GLY A 120 -3.53 -21.70 -10.96
C GLY A 120 -4.98 -22.22 -10.82
N ILE A 121 -5.68 -21.93 -9.71
CA ILE A 121 -7.07 -22.39 -9.50
C ILE A 121 -8.06 -21.61 -10.39
N VAL A 122 -7.74 -20.37 -10.76
CA VAL A 122 -8.53 -19.60 -11.73
C VAL A 122 -7.71 -19.43 -12.99
N ARG A 123 -7.89 -20.32 -13.96
CA ARG A 123 -7.43 -20.03 -15.33
C ARG A 123 -8.21 -18.80 -15.81
N PRO A 124 -7.55 -17.68 -16.20
CA PRO A 124 -8.27 -16.63 -16.90
C PRO A 124 -8.86 -17.27 -18.16
N HIS A 125 -10.19 -17.26 -18.27
CA HIS A 125 -10.89 -17.73 -19.46
C HIS A 125 -10.39 -16.88 -20.63
N LYS A 126 -9.52 -17.46 -21.48
CA LYS A 126 -9.14 -16.82 -22.74
C LYS A 126 -10.41 -16.68 -23.54
N VAL A 127 -10.96 -15.46 -23.60
CA VAL A 127 -11.99 -15.12 -24.57
C VAL A 127 -11.34 -15.26 -25.94
N LYS A 128 -11.63 -16.38 -26.60
CA LYS A 128 -11.26 -16.61 -27.98
C LYS A 128 -12.08 -15.63 -28.80
N SER A 129 -11.43 -14.59 -29.30
CA SER A 129 -11.97 -13.73 -30.35
C SER A 129 -12.31 -14.60 -31.55
N MET A 130 -13.55 -15.07 -31.63
CA MET A 130 -14.15 -15.58 -32.86
C MET A 130 -14.50 -14.37 -33.72
N ASN A 131 -13.52 -13.92 -34.50
CA ASN A 131 -13.79 -13.06 -35.64
C ASN A 131 -13.71 -13.95 -36.89
N ASN A 132 -14.82 -14.64 -37.14
CA ASN A 132 -15.19 -15.11 -38.47
C ASN A 132 -16.42 -14.29 -38.89
N ALA A 133 -16.18 -13.24 -39.66
CA ALA A 133 -17.11 -12.69 -40.66
C ALA A 133 -16.25 -11.85 -41.61
#